data_AF-A0A524I3W3-F1
#
_entry.id   AF-A0A524I3W3-F1
#
_cell.length_a   1.000
_cell.length_b   1.000
_cell.length_c   1.000
_cell.angle_alpha   90.00
_cell.angle_beta   90.00
_cell.angle_gamma   90.00
#
_symmetry.space_group_name_H-M   'P 1'
#
loop_
_entity.id
_entity.type
_entity.pdbx_description
1 polymer ?
#
loop_
_entity_poly.entity_id
_entity_poly.type
_entity_poly.pdbx_seq_one_letter_code
_entity_poly.pdbx_strand_id
1 'polypeptide(L)' 'MIMELDDLARLKHVGASRRKLLNDHGITTVQQLLDIPKEKLAGIKSIGEHYAKLLKNSVNEYSKVKHEKLPAKIVSAKER' A
#
# COMPACT_ATOMS: atom_id res chain seq x y z
N MET A 1 -18.72 -1.85 -14.86
CA MET A 1 -17.80 -2.63 -14.01
C MET A 1 -17.13 -1.66 -13.05
N ILE A 2 -17.56 -1.64 -11.79
CA ILE A 2 -17.07 -0.68 -10.80
C ILE A 2 -15.69 -1.17 -10.37
N MET A 3 -14.65 -0.53 -10.89
CA MET A 3 -13.26 -0.76 -10.50
C MET A 3 -13.01 -0.10 -9.12
N GLU A 4 -13.75 -0.50 -8.08
CA GLU A 4 -13.60 0.04 -6.72
C GLU A 4 -12.38 -0.53 -5.98
N LEU A 5 -11.43 -1.13 -6.71
CA LEU A 5 -10.23 -1.74 -6.17
C LEU A 5 -9.21 -0.68 -5.80
N ASP A 6 -9.40 -0.18 -4.58
CA ASP A 6 -8.35 0.39 -3.76
C ASP A 6 -7.68 1.61 -4.39
N ASP A 7 -8.48 2.66 -4.54
CA ASP A 7 -8.00 3.97 -4.92
C ASP A 7 -6.97 4.48 -3.90
N LEU A 8 -5.77 4.78 -4.37
CA LEU A 8 -4.69 5.39 -3.59
C LEU A 8 -5.15 6.68 -2.89
N ALA A 9 -6.24 7.31 -3.36
CA ALA A 9 -6.86 8.47 -2.72
C ALA A 9 -7.39 8.20 -1.31
N ARG A 10 -7.69 6.94 -0.96
CA ARG A 10 -8.16 6.57 0.39
C ARG A 10 -7.02 6.40 1.39
N LEU A 11 -5.76 6.35 0.94
CA LEU A 11 -4.61 6.23 1.83
C LEU A 11 -4.29 7.56 2.51
N LYS A 12 -4.23 7.52 3.85
CA LYS A 12 -3.75 8.65 4.65
C LYS A 12 -2.32 8.99 4.21
N HIS A 13 -2.01 10.28 4.05
CA HIS A 13 -0.71 10.78 3.59
C HIS A 13 -0.38 10.58 2.09
N VAL A 14 -1.31 10.10 1.26
CA VAL A 14 -1.14 10.02 -0.21
C VAL A 14 -1.99 11.08 -0.90
N GLY A 15 -1.47 12.31 -0.92
CA GLY A 15 -2.10 13.44 -1.62
C GLY A 15 -2.04 13.33 -3.15
N ALA A 16 -2.73 14.25 -3.86
CA ALA A 16 -2.86 14.24 -5.32
C ALA A 16 -1.51 14.15 -6.06
N SER A 17 -0.51 14.92 -5.63
CA SER A 17 0.83 14.91 -6.24
C SER A 17 1.52 13.55 -6.13
N ARG A 18 1.33 12.85 -5.01
CA ARG A 18 1.92 11.52 -4.76
C ARG A 18 1.19 10.43 -5.53
N ARG A 19 -0.13 10.55 -5.67
CA ARG A 19 -0.90 9.66 -6.55
C ARG A 19 -0.46 9.78 -7.99
N LYS A 20 -0.26 11.01 -8.47
CA LYS A 20 0.24 11.24 -9.82
C LYS A 20 1.60 10.60 -10.02
N LEU A 21 2.53 10.79 -9.08
CA LEU A 21 3.84 10.15 -9.12
C LEU A 21 3.75 8.61 -9.17
N LEU A 22 2.91 8.02 -8.31
CA LEU A 22 2.70 6.56 -8.30
C LEU A 22 2.12 6.08 -9.64
N ASN A 23 1.16 6.82 -10.20
CA ASN A 23 0.56 6.53 -11.50
C ASN A 23 1.58 6.66 -12.65
N ASP A 24 2.44 7.68 -12.63
CA ASP A 24 3.54 7.86 -13.58
C ASP A 24 4.54 6.67 -13.52
N HIS A 25 4.62 5.98 -12.37
CA HIS A 25 5.38 4.74 -12.18
C HIS A 25 4.56 3.45 -12.39
N GLY A 26 3.33 3.54 -12.89
CA GLY A 26 2.45 2.40 -13.16
C GLY A 26 1.76 1.79 -11.94
N ILE A 27 1.81 2.47 -10.79
CA ILE A 27 1.20 2.06 -9.53
C ILE A 27 -0.10 2.85 -9.35
N THR A 28 -1.23 2.21 -9.65
CA THR A 28 -2.55 2.88 -9.59
C THR A 28 -3.41 2.38 -8.44
N THR A 29 -3.05 1.25 -7.82
CA THR A 29 -3.85 0.57 -6.79
C THR A 29 -3.06 0.35 -5.49
N VAL A 30 -3.76 0.32 -4.36
CA VAL A 30 -3.16 -0.06 -3.06
C VAL A 30 -2.59 -1.48 -3.11
N GLN A 31 -3.22 -2.41 -3.84
CA GLN A 31 -2.77 -3.79 -3.97
C GLN A 31 -1.38 -3.85 -4.62
N GLN A 32 -1.16 -3.11 -5.72
CA GLN A 32 0.17 -3.00 -6.34
C GLN A 32 1.19 -2.39 -5.39
N LEU A 33 0.80 -1.35 -4.64
CA LEU A 33 1.68 -0.72 -3.66
C LEU A 33 2.03 -1.67 -2.48
N LEU A 34 1.13 -2.58 -2.12
CA LEU A 34 1.35 -3.65 -1.14
C LEU A 34 2.33 -4.69 -1.67
N ASP A 35 2.16 -5.11 -2.93
CA ASP A 35 2.97 -6.13 -3.60
C ASP A 35 4.42 -5.65 -3.83
N ILE A 36 4.60 -4.38 -4.18
CA ILE A 36 5.91 -3.79 -4.40
C ILE A 36 6.69 -3.70 -3.07
N PRO A 37 7.92 -4.24 -3.00
CA PRO A 37 8.73 -4.16 -1.79
C PRO A 37 9.18 -2.72 -1.50
N LYS A 38 9.35 -2.41 -0.21
CA LYS A 38 9.75 -1.07 0.27
C LYS A 38 11.04 -0.58 -0.39
N GLU A 39 11.97 -1.47 -0.68
CA GLU A 39 13.27 -1.15 -1.29
C GLU A 39 13.13 -0.66 -2.72
N LYS A 40 12.20 -1.25 -3.49
CA LYS A 40 11.89 -0.78 -4.84
C LYS A 40 11.23 0.59 -4.83
N LEU A 41 10.36 0.84 -3.86
CA LEU A 41 9.79 2.18 -3.66
C LEU A 41 10.87 3.17 -3.21
N ALA A 42 11.76 2.78 -2.31
CA ALA A 42 12.85 3.62 -1.82
C ALA A 42 13.87 3.97 -2.91
N GLY A 43 14.07 3.06 -3.88
CA GLY A 43 14.93 3.28 -5.05
C GLY A 43 14.37 4.31 -6.05
N ILE A 44 13.11 4.69 -5.94
CA ILE A 44 12.55 5.77 -6.77
C ILE A 44 13.04 7.11 -6.21
N LYS A 45 13.82 7.85 -7.00
CA LYS A 45 14.42 9.15 -6.61
C LYS A 45 13.42 10.13 -5.99
N SER A 46 12.17 10.12 -6.45
CA SER A 46 11.11 11.02 -5.95
C SER A 46 10.34 10.48 -4.73
N ILE A 47 10.51 9.21 -4.38
CA ILE A 47 9.93 8.61 -3.16
C ILE A 47 11.02 8.56 -2.09
N GLY A 48 12.10 7.82 -2.32
CA GLY A 48 13.13 7.63 -1.29
C GLY A 48 12.63 6.81 -0.10
N GLU A 49 13.53 6.53 0.83
CA GLU A 49 13.29 5.58 1.91
C GLU A 49 12.22 6.04 2.90
N HIS A 50 12.21 7.34 3.22
CA HIS A 50 11.23 7.93 4.13
C HIS A 50 9.80 7.78 3.59
N TYR A 51 9.55 8.11 2.32
CA TYR A 51 8.21 7.97 1.76
C TYR A 51 7.82 6.53 1.51
N ALA A 52 8.75 5.66 1.14
CA ALA A 52 8.48 4.23 1.01
C ALA A 52 7.94 3.66 2.33
N LYS A 53 8.51 4.07 3.47
CA LYS A 53 8.03 3.69 4.80
C LYS A 53 6.62 4.22 5.07
N LEU A 54 6.35 5.49 4.77
CA LEU A 54 5.02 6.09 4.95
C LEU A 54 3.96 5.39 4.11
N LEU A 55 4.24 5.13 2.83
CA LEU A 55 3.35 4.42 1.92
C LEU A 55 3.02 3.02 2.46
N LYS A 56 4.04 2.25 2.85
CA LYS A 56 3.85 0.92 3.45
C LYS A 56 3.03 0.99 4.73
N ASN A 57 3.27 1.98 5.59
CA ASN A 57 2.50 2.13 6.82
C ASN A 57 1.02 2.44 6.53
N SER A 58 0.75 3.40 5.64
CA SER A 58 -0.61 3.76 5.23
C SER A 58 -1.36 2.58 4.61
N VAL A 59 -0.70 1.82 3.73
CA VAL A 59 -1.26 0.62 3.11
C VAL A 59 -1.56 -0.46 4.15
N ASN A 60 -0.64 -0.67 5.11
CA ASN A 60 -0.81 -1.64 6.18
C ASN A 60 -1.96 -1.27 7.12
N GLU A 61 -2.09 0.00 7.49
CA GLU A 61 -3.23 0.49 8.27
C GLU A 61 -4.55 0.31 7.51
N TYR A 62 -4.57 0.66 6.22
CA TYR A 62 -5.75 0.47 5.37
C TYR A 62 -6.13 -1.01 5.22
N SER A 63 -5.15 -1.89 5.07
CA SER A 63 -5.34 -3.34 4.98
C SER A 63 -5.89 -3.92 6.29
N LYS A 64 -5.37 -3.51 7.45
CA LYS A 64 -5.88 -3.93 8.77
C LYS A 64 -7.36 -3.61 8.94
N VAL A 65 -7.78 -2.41 8.56
CA VAL A 65 -9.19 -1.97 8.63
C VAL A 65 -10.08 -2.80 7.69
N LYS A 66 -9.58 -3.18 6.51
CA LYS A 66 -10.31 -4.03 5.55
C LYS A 66 -10.40 -5.49 6.02
N HIS A 67 -9.37 -5.99 6.69
CA HIS A 67 -9.30 -7.35 7.23
C HIS A 67 -10.01 -7.54 8.59
N GLU A 68 -10.34 -6.49 9.35
CA GLU A 68 -11.24 -6.64 10.51
C GLU A 68 -12.67 -7.04 10.12
N LYS A 69 -13.03 -6.96 8.83
CA LYS A 69 -14.30 -7.47 8.30
C LYS A 69 -14.26 -8.88 7.70
N LEU A 70 -13.08 -9.52 7.65
CA LEU A 70 -12.93 -10.91 7.21
C LEU A 70 -12.06 -11.64 8.24
N PRO A 71 -12.62 -12.58 9.03
CA PRO A 71 -11.93 -13.18 10.14
C PRO A 71 -10.59 -13.71 9.63
N ALA A 72 -9.52 -13.16 10.20
CA ALA A 72 -8.17 -13.60 9.97
C ALA A 72 -8.16 -15.12 10.05
N LYS A 73 -8.02 -15.79 8.91
CA LYS A 73 -7.80 -17.23 8.86
C LYS A 73 -6.44 -17.44 9.49
N ILE A 74 -6.50 -17.78 10.76
CA ILE A 74 -5.44 -18.38 11.55
C ILE A 74 -4.91 -19.57 10.74
N VAL A 75 -3.74 -19.41 10.16
CA VAL A 75 -2.84 -20.48 9.72
C VAL A 75 -1.45 -19.82 9.66
N SER A 76 -0.40 -20.34 10.27
CA SER A 76 -0.19 -21.56 11.03
C SER A 76 1.26 -21.53 11.51
N ALA A 77 1.51 -21.94 12.76
CA ALA A 77 2.72 -22.63 13.25
C ALA A 77 4.07 -21.84 13.23
N LYS A 78 4.98 -21.94 14.20
CA LYS A 78 5.26 -22.97 15.21
C LYS A 78 6.24 -22.38 16.25
N GLU A 79 5.87 -22.38 17.52
CA GLU A 79 6.80 -22.43 18.66
C GLU A 79 5.96 -22.80 19.88
N ARG A 80 6.17 -23.86 20.65
CA ARG A 80 7.11 -24.98 20.68
C ARG A 80 6.39 -26.11 21.41
#